data_AF-A0A1I7TSD4-F1
#
_entry.id   AF-A0A1I7TSD4-F1
#
_cell.length_a   1.000
_cell.length_b   1.000
_cell.length_c   1.000
_cell.angle_alpha   90.00
_cell.angle_beta   90.00
_cell.angle_gamma   90.00
#
_symmetry.space_group_name_H-M   'P 1'
#
loop_
_entity.id
_entity.type
_entity.pdbx_description
1 polymer ?
#
loop_
_entity_poly.entity_id
_entity_poly.type
_entity_poly.pdbx_seq_one_letter_code
_entity_poly.pdbx_strand_id
1 'polypeptide(L)'
;MPSYKLTYFDVRGYAEPARILFHLAGVPFEDVRLTHGDGSWEKLKDSNVSPYELWLMETKSSLQFDFDGEESEFSKFCIQTFRALSKDLKDEWKAKAHAAAAAQD
;
A
#
# COMPACT_ATOMS: atom_id res chain seq x y z
N MET A 1 -2.55 25.30 6.72
CA MET A 1 -3.53 24.92 5.68
C MET A 1 -3.17 23.53 5.19
N PRO A 2 -4.11 22.60 4.97
CA PRO A 2 -3.77 21.30 4.42
C PRO A 2 -3.25 21.47 2.98
N SER A 3 -2.02 21.05 2.72
CA SER A 3 -1.46 20.97 1.37
C SER A 3 -1.88 19.63 0.77
N TYR A 4 -2.85 19.64 -0.15
CA TYR A 4 -3.22 18.42 -0.87
C TYR A 4 -2.17 18.08 -1.93
N LYS A 5 -1.81 16.80 -2.00
CA LYS A 5 -0.91 16.24 -3.03
C LYS A 5 -1.65 15.12 -3.76
N LEU A 6 -1.81 15.28 -5.07
CA LEU A 6 -2.36 14.26 -5.95
C LEU A 6 -1.23 13.61 -6.73
N THR A 7 -0.86 12.38 -6.35
CA THR A 7 0.18 11.61 -7.03
C THR A 7 -0.47 10.57 -7.93
N TYR A 8 -0.18 10.62 -9.24
CA TYR A 8 -0.67 9.62 -10.19
C TYR A 8 0.27 9.52 -11.40
N PHE A 9 0.14 8.47 -12.20
CA PHE A 9 0.85 8.36 -13.48
C PHE A 9 0.51 9.55 -14.40
N ASP A 10 1.42 9.89 -15.32
CA ASP A 10 1.21 10.92 -16.35
C ASP A 10 0.21 10.46 -17.44
N VAL A 11 -0.99 10.13 -16.98
CA VAL A 11 -2.17 9.77 -17.74
C VAL A 11 -3.39 10.36 -17.03
N ARG A 12 -4.52 10.43 -17.74
CA ARG A 12 -5.79 10.89 -17.14
C ARG A 12 -6.27 9.90 -16.06
N GLY A 13 -6.52 8.66 -16.47
CA GLY A 13 -6.93 7.55 -15.58
C GLY A 13 -7.95 7.95 -14.52
N TYR A 14 -7.79 7.40 -13.31
CA TYR A 14 -8.67 7.72 -12.18
C TYR A 14 -8.35 9.06 -11.49
N ALA A 15 -7.21 9.68 -11.81
CA ALA A 15 -6.85 10.97 -11.23
C ALA A 15 -7.55 12.16 -11.90
N GLU A 16 -7.99 12.01 -13.15
CA GLU A 16 -8.62 13.11 -13.91
C GLU A 16 -9.88 13.68 -13.25
N PRO A 17 -10.85 12.87 -12.75
CA PRO A 17 -11.99 13.40 -12.01
C PRO A 17 -11.56 14.19 -10.76
N ALA A 18 -10.53 13.72 -10.04
CA ALA A 18 -10.01 14.41 -8.88
C ALA A 18 -9.38 15.76 -9.25
N ARG A 19 -8.58 15.82 -10.32
CA ARG A 19 -8.02 17.08 -10.86
C ARG A 19 -9.11 18.08 -11.20
N ILE A 20 -10.16 17.64 -11.90
CA ILE A 20 -11.30 18.51 -12.27
C ILE A 20 -11.96 19.07 -11.00
N LEU A 21 -12.20 18.23 -9.99
CA LEU A 21 -12.82 18.65 -8.74
C LEU A 21 -11.98 19.68 -7.97
N PHE A 22 -10.66 19.49 -7.90
CA PHE A 22 -9.77 20.47 -7.25
C PHE A 22 -9.82 21.84 -7.93
N HIS A 23 -9.77 21.86 -9.27
CA HIS A 23 -9.87 23.11 -10.04
C HIS A 23 -11.25 23.75 -9.92
N LEU A 24 -12.32 22.96 -9.98
CA LEU A 24 -13.70 23.45 -9.86
C LEU A 24 -13.97 24.07 -8.47
N ALA A 25 -13.42 23.47 -7.42
CA ALA A 25 -13.56 23.96 -6.06
C ALA A 25 -12.58 25.11 -5.71
N GLY A 26 -11.64 25.44 -6.61
CA GLY A 26 -10.60 26.44 -6.34
C GLY A 26 -9.65 26.05 -5.20
N VAL A 27 -9.51 24.76 -4.92
CA VAL A 27 -8.67 24.25 -3.84
C VAL A 27 -7.24 24.07 -4.36
N PRO A 28 -6.23 24.75 -3.78
CA PRO A 28 -4.85 24.56 -4.19
C PRO A 28 -4.38 23.14 -3.87
N PHE A 29 -3.75 22.49 -4.84
CA PHE A 29 -3.17 21.16 -4.71
C PHE A 29 -1.92 21.01 -5.58
N GLU A 30 -1.04 20.08 -5.21
CA GLU A 30 0.15 19.70 -5.98
C GLU A 30 -0.17 18.49 -6.86
N ASP A 31 -0.05 18.61 -8.19
CA ASP A 31 -0.23 17.51 -9.17
C ASP A 31 1.12 16.85 -9.45
N VAL A 32 1.42 15.76 -8.73
CA VAL A 32 2.67 14.98 -8.88
C VAL A 32 2.44 13.88 -9.92
N ARG A 33 3.06 14.04 -11.09
CA ARG A 33 2.93 13.12 -12.22
C ARG A 33 4.11 12.15 -12.27
N LEU A 34 3.82 10.87 -12.20
CA LEU A 34 4.82 9.80 -12.28
C LEU A 34 5.02 9.38 -13.74
N THR A 35 6.27 9.33 -14.19
CA THR A 35 6.59 8.80 -15.52
C THR A 35 6.76 7.29 -15.43
N HIS A 36 6.13 6.55 -16.33
CA HIS A 36 6.28 5.09 -16.32
C HIS A 36 7.73 4.72 -16.68
N GLY A 37 8.39 3.92 -15.83
CA GLY A 37 9.74 3.41 -16.06
C GLY A 37 10.89 4.30 -15.59
N ASP A 38 10.61 5.42 -14.89
CA ASP A 38 11.66 6.29 -14.32
C ASP A 38 12.11 5.88 -12.89
N GLY A 39 11.52 4.83 -12.31
CA GLY A 39 11.81 4.39 -10.95
C GLY A 39 11.05 5.15 -9.84
N SER A 40 10.25 6.17 -10.18
CA SER A 40 9.52 6.99 -9.20
C SER A 40 8.39 6.22 -8.52
N TRP A 41 7.73 5.32 -9.24
CA TRP A 41 6.70 4.43 -8.69
C TRP A 41 7.30 3.43 -7.70
N GLU A 42 8.42 2.82 -8.06
CA GLU A 42 9.15 1.85 -7.24
C GLU A 42 9.56 2.48 -5.91
N LYS A 43 10.15 3.68 -5.94
CA LYS A 43 10.50 4.44 -4.72
C LYS A 43 9.28 4.75 -3.86
N LEU A 44 8.17 5.17 -4.47
CA LEU A 44 6.93 5.43 -3.73
C LEU A 44 6.34 4.17 -3.10
N LYS A 45 6.40 3.05 -3.81
CA LYS A 45 5.95 1.76 -3.29
C LYS A 45 6.82 1.32 -2.11
N ASP A 46 8.15 1.43 -2.23
CA ASP A 46 9.09 1.01 -1.19
C ASP A 46 8.96 1.88 0.07
N SER A 47 8.72 3.18 -0.10
CA SER A 47 8.44 4.11 1.03
C SER A 47 7.15 3.78 1.79
N ASN A 48 6.25 2.98 1.21
CA ASN A 48 4.97 2.63 1.81
C ASN A 48 4.86 1.12 1.97
N VAL A 49 5.62 0.61 2.93
CA VAL A 49 5.60 -0.82 3.25
C VAL A 49 4.22 -1.22 3.75
N SER A 50 3.57 -2.17 3.07
CA SER A 50 2.25 -2.66 3.46
C SER A 50 2.36 -3.54 4.71
N PRO A 51 1.54 -3.31 5.76
CA PRO A 51 1.50 -4.18 6.94
C PRO A 51 1.19 -5.64 6.60
N TYR A 52 0.37 -5.87 5.55
CA TYR A 52 0.06 -7.22 5.07
C TYR A 52 1.26 -7.88 4.40
N GLU A 53 2.01 -7.15 3.58
CA GLU A 53 3.17 -7.73 2.88
C GLU A 53 4.28 -8.07 3.87
N LEU A 54 4.55 -7.23 4.86
CA LEU A 54 5.48 -7.57 5.95
C LEU A 54 5.04 -8.77 6.77
N TRP A 55 3.77 -8.77 7.19
CA TRP A 55 3.22 -9.91 7.92
C TRP A 55 3.38 -11.20 7.10
N LEU A 56 3.06 -11.15 5.80
CA LEU A 56 3.20 -12.29 4.92
C LEU A 56 4.67 -12.70 4.76
N MET A 57 5.61 -11.77 4.62
CA MET A 57 7.04 -12.11 4.53
C MET A 57 7.55 -12.87 5.77
N GLU A 58 7.15 -12.44 6.97
CA GLU A 58 7.56 -13.09 8.23
C GLU A 58 6.83 -14.43 8.47
N THR A 59 5.56 -14.53 8.09
CA THR A 59 4.69 -15.67 8.47
C THR A 59 4.42 -16.66 7.35
N LYS A 60 4.80 -16.38 6.10
CA LYS A 60 4.45 -17.24 4.96
C LYS A 60 4.93 -18.68 5.14
N SER A 61 6.13 -18.89 5.65
CA SER A 61 6.67 -20.25 5.86
C SER A 61 5.89 -21.04 6.91
N SER A 62 5.48 -20.40 8.02
CA SER A 62 4.65 -21.05 9.03
C SER A 62 3.24 -21.32 8.48
N LEU A 63 2.67 -20.35 7.76
CA LEU A 63 1.35 -20.51 7.13
C LEU A 63 1.33 -21.61 6.07
N GLN A 64 2.42 -21.79 5.31
CA GLN A 64 2.53 -22.89 4.34
C GLN A 64 2.60 -24.25 5.03
N PHE A 65 3.18 -24.32 6.23
CA PHE A 65 3.20 -25.55 7.01
C PHE A 65 1.81 -25.90 7.58
N ASP A 66 1.06 -24.88 8.02
CA ASP A 66 -0.27 -25.07 8.61
C ASP A 66 -1.40 -25.24 7.56
N PHE A 67 -1.10 -25.03 6.27
CA PHE A 67 -2.08 -25.05 5.19
C PHE A 67 -2.19 -26.43 4.55
N ASP A 68 -3.36 -27.07 4.70
CA ASP A 68 -3.67 -28.41 4.17
C ASP A 68 -4.57 -28.37 2.92
N GLY A 69 -4.65 -27.21 2.25
CA GLY A 69 -5.48 -27.00 1.07
C GLY A 69 -4.71 -27.05 -0.25
N GLU A 70 -5.43 -26.84 -1.35
CA GLU A 70 -4.83 -26.72 -2.69
C GLU A 70 -4.00 -25.42 -2.80
N GLU A 71 -2.85 -25.46 -3.47
CA GLU A 71 -1.96 -24.29 -3.59
C GLU A 71 -2.66 -23.06 -4.18
N SER A 72 -3.62 -23.27 -5.09
CA SER A 72 -4.44 -22.20 -5.68
C SER A 72 -5.28 -21.42 -4.66
N GLU A 73 -5.54 -22.00 -3.49
CA GLU A 73 -6.31 -21.37 -2.42
C GLU A 73 -5.43 -20.71 -1.35
N PHE A 74 -4.12 -20.97 -1.37
CA PHE A 74 -3.20 -20.45 -0.36
C PHE A 74 -3.25 -18.92 -0.24
N SER A 75 -3.36 -18.21 -1.37
CA SER A 75 -3.49 -16.75 -1.36
C SER A 75 -4.75 -16.29 -0.63
N LYS A 76 -5.89 -16.97 -0.84
CA LYS A 76 -7.15 -16.66 -0.15
C LYS A 76 -7.02 -16.94 1.34
N PHE A 77 -6.38 -18.05 1.71
CA PHE A 77 -6.09 -18.40 3.10
C PHE A 77 -5.25 -17.31 3.78
N CYS A 78 -4.13 -16.88 3.20
CA CYS A 78 -3.31 -15.79 3.77
C CYS A 78 -4.12 -14.51 3.99
N ILE A 79 -4.96 -14.12 3.01
CA ILE A 79 -5.80 -12.92 3.12
C ILE A 79 -6.82 -13.07 4.25
N GLN A 80 -7.47 -14.23 4.35
CA GLN A 80 -8.47 -14.51 5.39
C GLN A 80 -7.84 -14.53 6.79
N THR A 81 -6.68 -15.16 6.93
CA THR A 81 -5.94 -15.24 8.19
C THR A 81 -5.49 -13.84 8.65
N PHE A 82 -4.95 -13.02 7.75
CA PHE A 82 -4.62 -11.63 8.06
C PHE A 82 -5.85 -10.81 8.49
N ARG A 83 -6.98 -11.00 7.79
CA ARG A 83 -8.25 -10.34 8.12
C ARG A 83 -8.80 -10.80 9.47
N ALA A 84 -8.55 -12.04 9.86
CA ALA A 84 -8.97 -12.60 11.14
C ALA A 84 -8.14 -12.13 12.34
N LEU A 85 -6.96 -11.51 12.12
CA LEU A 85 -6.14 -10.97 13.21
C LEU A 85 -6.91 -9.95 14.05
N SER A 86 -6.64 -9.94 15.36
CA SER A 86 -7.18 -8.95 16.29
C SER A 86 -6.76 -7.54 15.90
N LYS A 87 -7.50 -6.55 16.40
CA LYS A 87 -7.18 -5.14 16.14
C LYS A 87 -5.78 -4.77 16.64
N ASP A 88 -5.44 -5.21 17.85
CA ASP A 88 -4.16 -4.90 18.48
C ASP A 88 -2.99 -5.44 17.67
N LEU A 89 -3.10 -6.69 17.19
CA LEU A 89 -2.05 -7.30 16.36
C LEU A 89 -1.92 -6.57 15.01
N LYS A 90 -3.04 -6.15 14.40
CA LYS A 90 -2.99 -5.34 13.16
C LYS A 90 -2.32 -3.98 13.39
N ASP A 91 -2.54 -3.36 14.55
CA ASP A 91 -1.91 -2.09 14.92
C ASP A 91 -0.40 -2.28 15.16
N GLU A 92 0.03 -3.40 15.74
CA GLU A 92 1.45 -3.78 15.85
C GLU A 92 2.12 -3.94 14.48
N TRP A 93 1.49 -4.68 13.55
CA TRP A 93 2.01 -4.84 12.19
C TRP A 93 2.05 -3.52 11.42
N LYS A 94 1.08 -2.63 11.67
CA LYS A 94 1.10 -1.28 11.12
C LYS A 94 2.27 -0.46 11.65
N ALA A 95 2.53 -0.53 12.95
CA ALA A 95 3.68 0.14 13.57
C ALA A 95 5.01 -0.41 13.02
N LYS A 96 5.15 -1.74 12.90
CA LYS A 96 6.31 -2.37 12.26
C LYS A 96 6.51 -1.90 10.82
N ALA A 97 5.43 -1.76 10.06
CA ALA A 97 5.48 -1.29 8.67
C ALA A 97 5.98 0.15 8.56
N HIS A 98 5.48 1.04 9.42
CA HIS A 98 5.97 2.41 9.48
C HIS A 98 7.45 2.49 9.90
N ALA A 99 7.87 1.66 10.85
CA ALA A 99 9.27 1.59 11.28
C ALA A 99 10.19 1.06 10.17
N ALA A 100 9.76 0.04 9.43
CA ALA A 100 10.51 -0.52 8.31
C ALA A 100 10.65 0.48 7.14
N ALA A 101 9.60 1.23 6.84
CA ALA A 101 9.64 2.31 5.84
C ALA A 101 10.64 3.41 6.24
N ALA A 102 10.67 3.80 7.51
CA ALA A 102 11.58 4.85 8.01
C ALA A 102 13.06 4.42 8.09
N ALA A 103 13.36 3.13 8.04
CA ALA A 103 14.73 2.61 8.07
C ALA A 103 15.38 2.49 6.67
N GLN A 104 14.62 2.75 5.60
CA GLN A 104 15.08 2.69 4.21
C GLN A 104 15.51 4.06 3.64
N ASP A 105 15.32 5.15 4.39
CA ASP A 105 15.84 6.51 4.12
C ASP A 105 17.25 6.73 4.69
#